data_AF-A0A7K4CS05-F1
#
_entry.id   AF-A0A7K4CS05-F1
#
_cell.length_a   1.000
_cell.length_b   1.000
_cell.length_c   1.000
_cell.angle_alpha   90.00
_cell.angle_beta   90.00
_cell.angle_gamma   90.00
#
_symmetry.space_group_name_H-M   'P 1'
#
loop_
_entity.id
_entity.type
_entity.pdbx_description
1 polymer ?
#
loop_
_entity_poly.entity_id
_entity_poly.type
_entity_poly.pdbx_seq_one_letter_code
_entity_poly.pdbx_strand_id
1 'polypeptide(L)' 'MLVCTTCRKEVAIMGISPGAASDKDVGQIREAMARDGKLVLFNPPPFEKHRCPSCGSLLVDRNELGT' A
#
# COMPACT_ATOMS: atom_id res chain seq x y z
N MET A 1 -0.53 0.27 -10.50
CA MET A 1 -1.00 0.74 -9.17
C MET A 1 -1.67 -0.44 -8.50
N LEU A 2 -1.34 -0.79 -7.26
CA LEU A 2 -1.90 -2.00 -6.65
C LEU A 2 -3.32 -1.78 -6.13
N VAL A 3 -4.14 -2.83 -6.21
CA VAL A 3 -5.50 -2.84 -5.70
C VAL A 3 -5.75 -4.11 -4.90
N CYS A 4 -6.43 -3.98 -3.77
CA CYS A 4 -7.01 -5.11 -3.08
C CYS A 4 -8.45 -5.30 -3.56
N THR A 5 -8.72 -6.37 -4.31
CA THR A 5 -10.08 -6.69 -4.80
C THR A 5 -11.03 -7.07 -3.66
N THR A 6 -10.53 -7.68 -2.58
CA THR A 6 -11.32 -8.02 -1.39
C THR A 6 -11.77 -6.76 -0.64
N CYS A 7 -10.85 -5.83 -0.36
CA CYS A 7 -11.18 -4.58 0.35
C CYS A 7 -11.78 -3.53 -0.57
N ARG A 8 -11.67 -3.69 -1.89
CA ARG A 8 -11.96 -2.68 -2.91
C ARG A 8 -11.26 -1.36 -2.64
N LYS A 9 -9.98 -1.43 -2.24
CA LYS A 9 -9.14 -0.26 -1.93
C LYS A 9 -7.89 -0.24 -2.79
N GLU A 10 -7.48 0.96 -3.17
CA GLU A 10 -6.19 1.23 -3.78
C GLU A 10 -5.08 1.06 -2.74
N VAL A 11 -3.93 0.54 -3.17
CA VAL A 11 -2.75 0.39 -2.32
C VAL A 11 -1.56 1.08 -2.98
N ALA A 12 -1.04 2.11 -2.31
CA ALA A 12 0.17 2.80 -2.72
C ALA A 12 1.40 2.07 -2.17
N ILE A 13 2.44 1.91 -2.99
CA ILE A 13 3.76 1.50 -2.53
C ILE A 13 4.58 2.76 -2.30
N MET A 14 5.19 2.87 -1.14
CA MET A 14 6.03 4.01 -0.79
C MET A 14 7.39 3.53 -0.28
N GLY A 15 8.46 4.03 -0.90
CA GLY A 15 9.82 3.83 -0.44
C GLY A 15 10.18 4.88 0.60
N ILE A 16 10.62 4.46 1.79
CA ILE A 16 11.14 5.34 2.83
C ILE A 16 12.53 4.86 3.23
N SER A 17 13.52 5.76 3.15
CA SER A 17 14.88 5.43 3.57
C SER A 17 14.93 5.23 5.09
N PRO A 18 15.70 4.24 5.59
CA PRO A 18 15.96 4.10 7.02
C PRO A 18 16.51 5.42 7.59
N GLY A 19 15.86 5.95 8.63
CA GLY A 19 16.26 7.21 9.28
C GLY A 19 15.77 8.49 8.60
N ALA A 20 15.09 8.42 7.45
CA ALA A 20 14.53 9.60 6.79
C ALA A 20 13.11 9.96 7.27
N ALA A 21 12.40 9.02 7.89
CA ALA A 21 11.07 9.21 8.45
C ALA A 21 11.01 8.57 9.84
N SER A 22 10.46 9.29 10.82
CA SER A 22 10.15 8.74 12.13
C SER A 22 8.90 7.86 12.07
N ASP A 23 8.69 6.99 13.06
CA ASP A 23 7.46 6.20 13.18
C ASP A 23 6.20 7.09 13.18
N LYS A 24 6.32 8.33 13.69
CA LYS A 24 5.25 9.33 13.67
C LYS A 24 4.93 9.77 12.25
N ASP A 25 5.93 10.02 11.42
CA ASP A 25 5.74 10.42 10.02
C ASP A 25 5.09 9.29 9.21
N VAL A 26 5.55 8.05 9.43
CA VAL A 26 4.95 6.84 8.83
C VAL A 26 3.48 6.70 9.26
N GLY A 27 3.17 6.93 10.54
CA GLY A 27 1.81 6.96 11.07
C GLY A 27 0.94 8.01 10.37
N GLN A 28 1.42 9.25 10.27
CA GLN A 28 0.69 10.34 9.61
C GLN A 28 0.40 10.06 8.14
N ILE A 29 1.35 9.45 7.41
CA ILE A 29 1.15 9.03 6.03
C ILE A 29 0.06 7.95 5.95
N ARG A 30 0.08 6.96 6.84
CA ARG A 30 -0.98 5.94 6.90
C ARG A 30 -2.35 6.56 7.12
N GLU A 31 -2.46 7.48 8.07
CA GLU A 31 -3.71 8.17 8.38
C GLU A 31 -4.20 9.05 7.21
N ALA A 32 -3.30 9.78 6.55
CA ALA A 32 -3.64 10.58 5.38
C ALA A 32 -4.17 9.70 4.24
N MET A 33 -3.47 8.61 3.91
CA MET A 33 -3.92 7.66 2.88
C MET A 33 -5.26 7.01 3.25
N ALA A 34 -5.45 6.67 4.53
CA ALA A 34 -6.70 6.09 5.01
C ALA A 34 -7.88 7.07 4.90
N ARG A 35 -7.67 8.37 5.14
CA ARG A 35 -8.69 9.43 4.92
C ARG A 35 -9.10 9.52 3.45
N ASP A 36 -8.16 9.29 2.53
CA ASP A 36 -8.43 9.22 1.09
C ASP A 36 -9.03 7.87 0.64
N GLY A 37 -9.32 6.97 1.59
CA GLY A 37 -9.86 5.63 1.31
C GLY A 37 -8.83 4.62 0.78
N LYS A 38 -7.55 4.97 0.81
CA LYS A 38 -6.44 4.16 0.29
C LYS A 38 -5.67 3.46 1.39
N LEU A 39 -4.85 2.48 1.00
CA LEU A 39 -3.89 1.81 1.87
C LEU A 39 -2.47 2.12 1.39
N VAL A 40 -1.49 1.94 2.26
CA VAL A 40 -0.08 2.14 1.93
C VAL A 40 0.78 0.96 2.42
N LEU A 41 1.71 0.55 1.57
CA LEU A 41 2.77 -0.41 1.87
C LEU A 41 4.11 0.32 1.83
N PHE A 42 4.87 0.21 2.91
CA PHE A 42 6.19 0.82 3.01
C PHE A 42 7.28 -0.20 2.80
N ASN A 43 8.23 0.11 1.92
CA ASN A 43 9.38 -0.73 1.60
C ASN A 43 9.05 -2.23 1.40
N PRO A 44 8.01 -2.60 0.63
CA PRO A 44 7.75 -4.01 0.42
C PRO A 44 8.85 -4.64 -0.46
N PRO A 45 9.10 -5.95 -0.34
CA PRO A 45 10.09 -6.65 -1.17
C PRO A 45 9.75 -6.51 -2.67
N PRO A 46 10.70 -6.15 -3.55
CA PRO A 46 10.40 -5.78 -4.94
C PRO A 46 9.99 -6.95 -5.84
N PHE A 47 10.34 -8.19 -5.49
CA PHE A 47 10.12 -9.37 -6.34
C PHE A 47 9.04 -10.32 -5.83
N GLU A 48 8.36 -9.97 -4.73
CA GLU A 48 7.34 -10.81 -4.13
C GLU A 48 5.94 -10.25 -4.40
N LYS A 49 4.95 -11.14 -4.56
CA LYS A 49 3.56 -10.70 -4.68
C LYS A 49 3.15 -9.99 -3.40
N HIS A 50 2.77 -8.73 -3.53
CA HIS A 50 2.37 -7.92 -2.39
C HIS A 50 1.03 -8.38 -1.81
N ARG A 51 0.88 -8.27 -0.50
CA ARG A 51 -0.35 -8.60 0.23
C ARG A 51 -1.00 -7.35 0.79
N CYS A 52 -2.32 -7.34 0.83
CA CYS A 52 -3.09 -6.25 1.39
C CYS A 52 -2.79 -6.11 2.88
N PRO A 53 -2.39 -4.93 3.36
CA PRO A 53 -2.08 -4.73 4.78
C PRO A 53 -3.31 -4.83 5.69
N SER A 54 -4.53 -4.84 5.12
CA SER A 54 -5.78 -4.89 5.89
C SER A 54 -6.38 -6.30 5.98
N CYS A 55 -6.24 -7.14 4.96
CA CYS A 55 -6.90 -8.47 4.92
C CYS A 55 -5.99 -9.62 4.48
N GLY A 56 -4.73 -9.36 4.12
CA GLY A 56 -3.77 -10.39 3.70
C GLY A 56 -3.97 -10.97 2.29
N SER A 57 -5.06 -10.62 1.59
CA SER A 57 -5.30 -10.98 0.19
C SER A 57 -4.18 -10.50 -0.73
N LEU A 58 -3.91 -11.24 -1.80
CA LEU A 58 -2.96 -10.81 -2.82
C LEU A 58 -3.43 -9.52 -3.47
N LEU A 59 -2.50 -8.58 -3.61
CA LEU A 59 -2.71 -7.38 -4.40
C LEU A 59 -2.48 -7.70 -5.86
N VAL A 60 -3.28 -7.06 -6.71
CA VAL A 60 -3.20 -7.17 -8.16
C VAL A 60 -2.86 -5.80 -8.73
N ASP A 61 -2.19 -5.75 -9.87
CA ASP A 61 -2.01 -4.47 -10.53
C ASP A 61 -3.32 -4.03 -11.19
N ARG A 62 -3.69 -2.76 -11.00
CA ARG A 62 -4.88 -2.16 -11.60
C ARG A 62 -4.88 -2.27 -13.12
N ASN A 63 -3.71 -2.21 -13.76
CA ASN A 63 -3.60 -2.34 -15.21
C ASN A 63 -3.88 -3.77 -15.67
N GLU A 64 -3.70 -4.77 -14.81
CA GLU A 64 -4.06 -6.18 -15.08
C GLU A 64 -5.56 -6.46 -14.87
N LEU A 65 -6.27 -5.58 -14.14
CA LEU A 65 -7.72 -5.69 -13.92
C LEU A 65 -8.58 -5.16 -15.10
N GLY A 66 -7.95 -4.59 -16.13
CA GLY A 66 -8.59 -4.28 -17.41
C GLY A 66 -8.79 -2.78 -17.70
N THR A 67 -8.57 -2.45 -18.97
CA THR A 67 -9.44 -1.56 -19.77
C THR A 67 -10.90 -2.02 -19.71
#